data_AF-A0A699XGK6-F1
#
_entry.id   AF-A0A699XGK6-F1
#
_cell.length_a   1.000
_cell.length_b   1.000
_cell.length_c   1.000
_cell.angle_alpha   90.00
_cell.angle_beta   90.00
_cell.angle_gamma   90.00
#
_symmetry.space_group_name_H-M   'P 1'
#
loop_
_entity.id
_entity.type
_entity.pdbx_description
1 polymer ?
#
loop_
_entity_poly.entity_id
_entity_poly.type
_entity_poly.pdbx_seq_one_letter_code
_entity_poly.pdbx_strand_id
1 'polypeptide(L)'
;RALDWGPGGGPDLIVDDGGDATLLIHEGVKAEEEFAKTGKVPDPSSTDNAEFQIVLGIIKEGLSVDPLKYHKMKERLVGVSE
;
A
#
# COMPACT_ATOMS: atom_id res chain seq x y z
N ARG A 1 4.60 9.41 -9.11
CA ARG A 1 4.44 8.34 -8.08
C ARG A 1 5.32 7.17 -8.52
N ALA A 2 6.15 6.60 -7.63
CA ALA A 2 7.14 5.59 -8.02
C ALA A 2 6.55 4.17 -8.18
N LEU A 3 5.64 3.76 -7.29
CA LEU A 3 4.97 2.45 -7.37
C LEU A 3 3.74 2.42 -8.30
N ASP A 4 3.47 3.50 -9.04
CA ASP A 4 2.30 3.58 -9.93
C ASP A 4 2.70 3.32 -11.38
N TRP A 5 2.47 2.09 -11.82
CA TRP A 5 2.79 1.62 -13.18
C TRP A 5 1.60 1.73 -14.14
N GLY A 6 0.51 2.37 -13.72
CA GLY A 6 -0.70 2.53 -14.52
C GLY A 6 -1.49 1.22 -14.72
N PRO A 7 -2.40 1.19 -15.72
CA PRO A 7 -3.36 0.08 -15.89
C PRO A 7 -2.71 -1.29 -16.14
N GLY A 8 -1.46 -1.33 -16.62
CA GLY A 8 -0.71 -2.56 -16.85
C GLY A 8 -0.16 -3.22 -15.58
N GLY A 9 -0.24 -2.53 -14.43
CA GLY A 9 0.28 -3.01 -13.15
C GLY A 9 1.81 -3.06 -13.07
N GLY A 10 2.31 -3.50 -11.93
CA GLY A 10 3.73 -3.48 -11.53
C GLY A 10 3.85 -3.06 -10.06
N PRO A 11 5.06 -3.07 -9.45
CA PRO A 11 6.34 -3.50 -10.03
C PRO A 11 6.55 -5.03 -10.02
N ASP A 12 7.49 -5.51 -10.83
CA ASP A 12 8.02 -6.89 -10.74
C ASP A 12 9.13 -7.00 -9.68
N LEU A 13 9.95 -5.95 -9.52
CA LEU A 13 11.07 -5.89 -8.59
C LEU A 13 11.09 -4.54 -7.90
N ILE A 14 11.51 -4.51 -6.63
CA ILE A 14 11.77 -3.28 -5.88
C ILE A 14 13.24 -3.22 -5.50
N VAL A 15 13.82 -2.04 -5.63
CA VAL A 15 15.06 -1.65 -4.95
C VAL A 15 14.64 -0.63 -3.91
N ASP A 16 14.88 -0.94 -2.64
CA ASP A 16 14.43 -0.13 -1.49
C ASP A 16 15.66 0.26 -0.66
N ASP A 17 15.60 1.40 0.03
CA ASP A 17 16.61 1.84 1.00
C ASP A 17 15.87 2.57 2.12
N GLY A 18 15.82 1.94 3.30
CA GLY A 18 15.00 2.33 4.44
C GLY A 18 13.64 1.61 4.53
N GLY A 19 13.25 0.83 3.52
CA GLY A 19 12.09 -0.07 3.56
C GLY A 19 10.71 0.59 3.40
N ASP A 20 10.61 1.87 3.03
CA ASP A 20 9.32 2.59 2.95
C ASP A 20 8.42 2.07 1.82
N ALA A 21 8.99 1.68 0.68
CA ALA A 21 8.20 1.10 -0.41
C ALA A 21 7.64 -0.26 0.00
N THR A 22 8.48 -1.06 0.66
CA THR A 22 8.10 -2.36 1.22
C THR A 22 7.02 -2.21 2.29
N LEU A 23 7.17 -1.25 3.21
CA LEU A 23 6.19 -0.94 4.25
C LEU A 23 4.84 -0.54 3.65
N LEU A 24 4.83 0.37 2.68
CA LEU A 24 3.60 0.85 2.05
C LEU A 24 2.81 -0.28 1.38
N ILE A 25 3.49 -1.21 0.71
CA ILE A 25 2.82 -2.36 0.09
C ILE A 25 2.21 -3.28 1.15
N HIS A 26 2.95 -3.59 2.22
CA HIS A 26 2.46 -4.48 3.27
C HIS A 26 1.27 -3.88 4.04
N GLU A 27 1.35 -2.60 4.43
CA GLU A 27 0.24 -1.90 5.10
C GLU A 27 -0.97 -1.71 4.17
N GLY A 28 -0.71 -1.45 2.89
CA GLY A 28 -1.76 -1.39 1.87
C GLY A 28 -2.54 -2.71 1.75
N VAL A 29 -1.85 -3.85 1.68
CA VAL A 29 -2.49 -5.18 1.65
C VAL A 29 -3.33 -5.43 2.90
N LYS A 30 -2.80 -5.13 4.10
CA LYS A 30 -3.55 -5.28 5.36
C LYS A 30 -4.83 -4.46 5.36
N ALA A 31 -4.75 -3.20 4.89
CA ALA A 31 -5.90 -2.32 4.79
C ALA A 31 -6.93 -2.82 3.77
N GLU A 32 -6.50 -3.33 2.62
CA GLU A 32 -7.38 -3.93 1.61
C GLU A 32 -8.10 -5.17 2.16
N GLU A 33 -7.41 -6.04 2.90
CA GLU A 33 -8.01 -7.22 3.52
C GLU A 33 -9.07 -6.84 4.58
N GLU A 34 -8.78 -5.85 5.42
CA GLU A 34 -9.75 -5.37 6.42
C GLU A 34 -10.94 -4.69 5.74
N PHE A 35 -10.69 -3.85 4.73
CA PHE A 35 -11.74 -3.20 3.95
C PHE A 35 -12.65 -4.22 3.26
N ALA A 36 -12.10 -5.28 2.67
CA ALA A 36 -12.90 -6.34 2.05
C ALA A 36 -13.76 -7.11 3.07
N LYS A 37 -13.27 -7.32 4.29
CA LYS A 37 -13.99 -8.06 5.35
C LYS A 37 -15.06 -7.23 6.05
N THR A 38 -14.79 -5.96 6.32
CA THR A 38 -15.60 -5.15 7.24
C THR A 38 -16.07 -3.82 6.65
N GLY A 39 -15.58 -3.43 5.47
CA GLY A 39 -15.83 -2.12 4.87
C GLY A 39 -15.09 -0.98 5.58
N LYS A 40 -14.25 -1.27 6.58
CA LYS A 40 -13.49 -0.24 7.29
C LYS A 40 -12.32 0.26 6.47
N VAL A 41 -12.13 1.58 6.46
CA VAL A 41 -10.97 2.24 5.88
C VAL A 41 -9.98 2.62 6.98
N PRO A 42 -8.67 2.75 6.67
CA PRO A 42 -7.67 3.23 7.61
C PRO A 42 -8.04 4.61 8.19
N ASP A 43 -7.74 4.80 9.47
CA ASP A 43 -7.95 6.06 10.17
C ASP A 43 -6.59 6.66 10.56
N PRO A 44 -6.14 7.75 9.93
CA PRO A 44 -4.89 8.43 10.31
C PRO A 44 -4.83 8.83 11.78
N SER A 45 -5.96 9.04 12.47
CA SER A 45 -5.96 9.37 13.89
C SER A 45 -5.70 8.17 14.83
N SER A 46 -5.56 6.96 14.29
CA SER A 46 -5.25 5.76 15.08
C SER A 46 -3.79 5.67 15.55
N THR A 47 -2.95 6.65 15.23
CA THR A 47 -1.52 6.69 15.57
C THR A 47 -1.09 8.13 15.86
N ASP A 48 -0.10 8.28 16.74
CA ASP A 48 0.53 9.58 17.03
C ASP A 48 1.77 9.86 16.15
N ASN A 49 2.19 8.88 15.32
CA ASN A 49 3.32 9.06 14.40
C ASN A 49 2.87 9.83 13.15
N ALA A 50 3.26 11.10 13.05
CA ALA A 50 2.87 12.01 11.97
C ALA A 50 3.14 11.46 10.55
N GLU A 51 4.24 10.74 10.34
CA GLU A 51 4.57 10.14 9.04
C GLU A 51 3.64 8.96 8.74
N PHE A 52 3.36 8.12 9.74
CA PHE A 52 2.44 7.01 9.56
C PHE A 52 1.00 7.47 9.34
N GLN A 53 0.60 8.62 9.91
CA GLN A 53 -0.69 9.25 9.57
C GLN A 53 -0.79 9.55 8.07
N ILE A 54 0.29 10.05 7.46
CA ILE A 54 0.36 10.31 6.02
C ILE A 54 0.26 9.00 5.23
N VAL A 55 0.96 7.95 5.65
CA VAL A 55 0.88 6.62 5.03
C VAL A 55 -0.56 6.10 5.04
N LEU A 56 -1.23 6.14 6.19
CA LEU A 56 -2.63 5.72 6.32
C LEU A 56 -3.57 6.57 5.46
N GLY A 57 -3.30 7.87 5.34
CA GLY A 57 -4.01 8.79 4.44
C GLY A 57 -3.89 8.36 2.97
N ILE A 58 -2.66 8.07 2.52
CA ILE A 58 -2.40 7.61 1.15
C ILE A 58 -3.13 6.29 0.86
N ILE A 59 -3.09 5.34 1.79
CA ILE A 59 -3.78 4.04 1.63
C ILE A 59 -5.29 4.25 1.58
N LYS A 60 -5.85 5.07 2.49
CA LYS A 60 -7.28 5.39 2.53
C LYS A 60 -7.77 6.00 1.22
N GLU A 61 -7.03 6.96 0.66
CA GLU A 61 -7.35 7.54 -0.66
C GLU A 61 -7.25 6.47 -1.76
N GLY A 62 -6.22 5.63 -1.73
CA GLY A 62 -6.01 4.54 -2.67
C GLY A 62 -7.19 3.55 -2.73
N LEU A 63 -7.72 3.15 -1.57
CA LEU A 63 -8.86 2.24 -1.47
C LEU A 63 -10.11 2.75 -2.21
N SER A 64 -10.32 4.07 -2.24
CA SER A 64 -11.46 4.67 -2.95
C SER A 64 -11.35 4.63 -4.48
N VAL A 65 -10.13 4.47 -4.99
CA VAL A 65 -9.83 4.40 -6.43
C VAL A 65 -9.73 2.96 -6.89
N ASP A 66 -9.01 2.13 -6.16
CA ASP A 66 -8.74 0.74 -6.49
C ASP A 66 -8.49 -0.08 -5.22
N PRO A 67 -9.51 -0.80 -4.70
CA PRO A 67 -9.43 -1.52 -3.43
C PRO A 67 -8.62 -2.84 -3.53
N LEU A 68 -8.02 -3.13 -4.68
CA LEU A 68 -7.16 -4.30 -4.91
C LEU A 68 -5.78 -3.90 -5.45
N LYS A 69 -5.42 -2.62 -5.36
CA LYS A 69 -4.17 -2.08 -5.88
C LYS A 69 -2.96 -2.84 -5.33
N TYR A 70 -2.86 -2.95 -4.01
CA TYR A 70 -1.71 -3.55 -3.34
C TYR A 70 -1.74 -5.08 -3.41
N HIS A 71 -2.93 -5.72 -3.47
CA HIS A 71 -3.06 -7.14 -3.79
C HIS A 71 -2.46 -7.47 -5.16
N LYS A 72 -2.82 -6.71 -6.20
CA LYS A 72 -2.25 -6.88 -7.54
C LYS A 72 -0.73 -6.67 -7.56
N MET A 73 -0.22 -5.72 -6.76
CA MET A 73 1.22 -5.52 -6.60
C MET A 73 1.88 -6.74 -5.95
N LYS A 74 1.41 -7.21 -4.79
CA LYS A 74 2.04 -8.33 -4.07
C LYS A 74 2.04 -9.63 -4.88
N GLU A 75 0.99 -9.87 -5.68
CA GLU A 75 0.87 -11.09 -6.49
C GLU A 75 1.85 -11.12 -7.67
N ARG A 76 2.22 -9.95 -8.17
CA ARG A 76 3.17 -9.79 -9.28
C ARG A 76 4.62 -9.67 -8.79
N LEU A 77 4.82 -9.12 -7.60
CA LEU A 77 6.14 -8.84 -7.05
C LEU A 77 6.97 -10.12 -6.95
N VAL A 78 8.13 -10.14 -7.60
CA VAL A 78 9.11 -11.24 -7.50
C VAL A 78 9.93 -11.12 -6.22
N GLY A 79 10.29 -9.89 -5.84
CA GLY A 79 11.05 -9.63 -4.63
C GLY A 79 11.53 -8.19 -4.51
N VAL A 80 12.20 -7.92 -3.40
CA VAL A 80 12.86 -6.64 -3.09
C VAL A 80 14.32 -6.89 -2.76
N SER A 81 15.19 -5.97 -3.19
CA SER A 81 16.55 -5.82 -2.66
C SER A 81 16.61 -4.56 -1.81
N GLU A 82 17.00 -4.72 -0.55
CA GLU A 82 17.26 -3.66 0.43
C GLU A 82 18.78 -3.44 0.55
#